data_AF-A0A7Y6DHZ6-F1
#
_entry.id   AF-A0A7Y6DHZ6-F1
#
_cell.length_a   1.000
_cell.length_b   1.000
_cell.length_c   1.000
_cell.angle_alpha   90.00
_cell.angle_beta   90.00
_cell.angle_gamma   90.00
#
_symmetry.space_group_name_H-M   'P 1'
#
loop_
_entity.id
_entity.type
_entity.pdbx_description
1 polymer ?
#
loop_
_entity_poly.entity_id
_entity_poly.type
_entity_poly.pdbx_seq_one_letter_code
_entity_poly.pdbx_strand_id
1 'polypeptide(L)'
;MDIFNLLSYKLENFLNARPYPKALGAIFYEEDEPSLLRVVARRSNGSAFSVSRWHDLFSASAFEKSMAKIGFTESDCYALLLVLSRLGYLLEIDNRQRTNKDYFVFFYLIQLISLKNSPFDSNAQLRNHMFRFLLFELSIDDEVYRRFSIEGHQLMMATDALGPVPFLEIIDLVYKAIKADARKEHELLSHLKSYQTAVIRLLTEADGDTYRFKLNDRHSELMYPDLFLNTYAQNRRWVLNAVIDTLNPLQSTENLFVSNMILMNYSFHILKNRPREILKLKKYVNDEVLFGKLLEAIILRRMTVTKALFEKIPTGHDLTSINNDSASFYNILYSH
;
A
#
# COMPACT_ATOMS: atom_id res chain seq x y z
N MET A 1 -3.05 -3.38 -19.60
CA MET A 1 -1.80 -2.93 -18.97
C MET A 1 -1.63 -3.75 -17.69
N ASP A 2 -0.47 -4.36 -17.48
CA ASP A 2 -0.20 -5.12 -16.26
C ASP A 2 0.40 -4.18 -15.20
N ILE A 3 -0.48 -3.61 -14.37
CA ILE A 3 -0.12 -2.70 -13.28
C ILE A 3 0.68 -3.41 -12.18
N PHE A 4 0.56 -4.73 -12.05
CA PHE A 4 1.33 -5.51 -11.08
C PHE A 4 2.81 -5.60 -11.48
N ASN A 5 3.12 -5.57 -12.79
CA ASN A 5 4.51 -5.44 -13.25
C ASN A 5 5.16 -4.11 -12.83
N LEU A 6 4.41 -3.00 -12.85
CA LEU A 6 4.91 -1.71 -12.36
C LEU A 6 5.18 -1.75 -10.85
N LEU A 7 4.28 -2.37 -10.09
CA LEU A 7 4.46 -2.58 -8.64
C LEU A 7 5.66 -3.50 -8.34
N SER A 8 5.81 -4.59 -9.09
CA SER A 8 6.94 -5.51 -8.96
C SER A 8 8.26 -4.80 -9.27
N TYR A 9 8.27 -3.92 -10.27
CA TYR A 9 9.46 -3.11 -10.57
C TYR A 9 9.77 -2.06 -9.50
N LYS A 10 8.74 -1.45 -8.88
CA LYS A 10 8.93 -0.58 -7.69
C LYS A 10 9.55 -1.37 -6.54
N LEU A 11 9.10 -2.61 -6.28
CA LEU A 11 9.70 -3.46 -5.26
C LEU A 11 11.16 -3.81 -5.59
N GLU A 12 11.47 -4.18 -6.84
CA GLU A 12 12.84 -4.47 -7.26
C GLU A 12 13.79 -3.27 -7.00
N ASN A 13 13.35 -2.04 -7.29
CA ASN A 13 14.09 -0.82 -6.96
C ASN A 13 14.25 -0.60 -5.45
N PHE A 14 13.17 -0.82 -4.70
CA PHE A 14 13.21 -0.71 -3.25
C PHE A 14 14.23 -1.67 -2.63
N LEU A 15 14.30 -2.90 -3.13
CA LEU A 15 15.23 -3.93 -2.64
C LEU A 15 16.67 -3.70 -3.15
N ASN A 16 16.84 -3.26 -4.40
CA ASN A 16 18.13 -3.10 -5.05
C ASN A 16 18.24 -1.73 -5.75
N ALA A 17 19.27 -0.96 -5.43
CA ALA A 17 19.51 0.36 -6.02
C ALA A 17 19.92 0.34 -7.51
N ARG A 18 20.17 -0.83 -8.11
CA ARG A 18 20.52 -0.99 -9.54
C ARG A 18 19.67 -2.05 -10.26
N PRO A 19 18.35 -1.90 -10.32
CA PRO A 19 17.52 -2.84 -11.07
C PRO A 19 17.69 -2.62 -12.56
N TYR A 20 17.52 -3.69 -13.34
CA TYR A 20 17.61 -3.63 -14.79
C TYR A 20 16.43 -2.84 -15.37
N PRO A 21 16.64 -1.85 -16.26
CA PRO A 21 15.54 -1.12 -16.89
C PRO A 21 14.56 -2.05 -17.61
N LYS A 22 13.25 -1.88 -17.37
CA LYS A 22 12.20 -2.67 -18.03
C LYS A 22 11.43 -1.82 -19.03
N ALA A 23 11.18 -2.37 -20.21
CA ALA A 23 10.24 -1.78 -21.16
C ALA A 23 8.81 -2.04 -20.69
N LEU A 24 8.09 -0.97 -20.31
CA LEU A 24 6.77 -1.07 -19.68
C LEU A 24 5.62 -0.61 -20.60
N GLY A 25 5.88 -0.51 -21.91
CA GLY A 25 4.87 -0.12 -22.89
C GLY A 25 4.57 1.38 -22.83
N ALA A 26 3.29 1.74 -22.84
CA ALA A 26 2.83 3.13 -22.90
C ALA A 26 2.91 3.87 -21.54
N ILE A 27 2.93 3.13 -20.43
CA ILE A 27 3.17 3.65 -19.09
C ILE A 27 4.50 3.10 -18.59
N PHE A 28 5.44 3.96 -18.20
CA PHE A 28 6.78 3.54 -17.84
C PHE A 28 7.39 4.47 -16.78
N TYR A 29 8.59 4.13 -16.32
CA TYR A 29 9.35 4.96 -15.39
C TYR A 29 10.30 5.88 -16.13
N GLU A 30 10.30 7.15 -15.77
CA GLU A 30 11.25 8.15 -16.26
C GLU A 30 11.92 8.83 -15.06
N GLU A 31 13.24 9.04 -15.15
CA GLU A 31 14.00 9.75 -14.13
C GLU A 31 13.70 11.25 -14.21
N ASP A 32 13.10 11.79 -13.15
CA ASP A 32 12.75 13.20 -13.03
C ASP A 32 13.89 13.99 -12.36
N GLU A 33 14.43 13.42 -11.29
CA GLU A 33 15.65 13.86 -10.62
C GLU A 33 16.54 12.64 -10.40
N PRO A 34 17.86 12.80 -10.17
CA PRO A 34 18.73 11.68 -9.89
C PRO A 34 18.15 10.78 -8.79
N SER A 35 17.93 9.50 -9.12
CA SER A 35 17.33 8.50 -8.22
C SER A 35 15.84 8.70 -7.87
N LEU A 36 15.11 9.59 -8.55
CA LEU A 36 13.65 9.71 -8.47
C LEU A 36 13.02 9.32 -9.80
N LEU A 37 12.37 8.15 -9.85
CA LEU A 37 11.65 7.68 -11.04
C LEU A 37 10.15 7.93 -10.88
N ARG A 38 9.59 8.72 -11.79
CA ARG A 38 8.16 8.97 -11.89
C ARG A 38 7.48 8.01 -12.83
N VAL A 39 6.21 7.71 -12.56
CA VAL A 39 5.36 7.03 -13.53
C VAL A 39 4.89 8.04 -14.56
N VAL A 40 5.20 7.77 -15.82
CA VAL A 40 4.87 8.62 -16.97
C VAL A 40 4.11 7.85 -18.03
N ALA A 41 3.30 8.56 -18.80
CA ALA A 41 2.63 8.08 -20.00
C ALA A 41 3.29 8.64 -21.25
N ARG A 42 3.39 7.83 -22.30
CA ARG A 42 3.90 8.26 -23.60
C ARG A 42 2.88 9.13 -24.33
N ARG A 43 3.31 10.31 -24.80
CA ARG A 43 2.58 11.16 -25.74
C ARG A 43 2.76 10.67 -27.18
N SER A 44 1.88 11.12 -28.07
CA SER A 44 1.95 10.81 -29.52
C SER A 44 3.25 11.29 -30.18
N ASN A 45 3.83 12.40 -29.70
CA ASN A 45 5.13 12.91 -30.16
C ASN A 45 6.35 12.21 -29.54
N GLY A 46 6.14 11.14 -28.75
CA GLY A 46 7.19 10.37 -28.09
C GLY A 46 7.65 10.91 -26.73
N SER A 47 7.30 12.15 -26.37
CA SER A 47 7.64 12.71 -25.06
C SER A 47 6.85 12.06 -23.92
N ALA A 48 7.39 12.12 -22.71
CA ALA A 48 6.74 11.62 -21.51
C ALA A 48 5.81 12.66 -20.87
N PHE A 49 4.81 12.17 -20.15
CA PHE A 49 3.91 13.00 -19.37
C PHE A 49 3.60 12.34 -18.03
N SER A 50 3.85 13.04 -16.93
CA SER A 50 3.62 12.52 -15.59
C SER A 50 2.15 12.20 -15.35
N VAL A 51 1.87 10.96 -14.92
CA VAL A 51 0.49 10.50 -14.71
C VAL A 51 -0.18 11.20 -13.51
N SER A 52 0.60 11.66 -12.53
CA SER A 52 0.10 12.44 -11.39
C SER A 52 -0.37 13.84 -11.79
N ARG A 53 0.10 14.35 -12.95
CA ARG A 53 -0.23 15.67 -13.50
C ARG A 53 -1.33 15.63 -14.57
N TRP A 54 -2.13 14.55 -14.62
CA TRP A 54 -3.20 14.37 -15.60
C TRP A 54 -4.17 15.57 -15.70
N HIS A 55 -4.39 16.29 -14.60
CA HIS A 55 -5.26 17.46 -14.55
C HIS A 55 -4.71 18.68 -15.31
N ASP A 56 -3.41 18.76 -15.59
CA ASP A 56 -2.81 19.85 -16.37
C ASP A 56 -3.27 19.86 -17.85
N LEU A 57 -3.90 18.78 -18.32
CA LEU A 57 -4.37 18.65 -19.69
C LEU A 57 -5.73 19.34 -19.94
N PHE A 58 -6.36 19.90 -18.90
CA PHE A 58 -7.65 20.58 -19.01
C PHE A 58 -7.82 21.68 -17.95
N SER A 59 -8.80 22.56 -18.14
CA SER A 59 -9.14 23.57 -17.14
C SER A 59 -9.98 22.96 -16.03
N ALA A 60 -9.53 23.07 -14.77
CA ALA A 60 -10.28 22.65 -13.59
C ALA A 60 -11.69 23.28 -13.55
N SER A 61 -11.79 24.59 -13.80
CA SER A 61 -13.09 25.29 -13.83
C SER A 61 -14.05 24.77 -14.91
N ALA A 62 -13.54 24.34 -16.07
CA ALA A 62 -14.38 23.77 -17.12
C ALA A 62 -14.80 22.33 -16.80
N PHE A 63 -13.91 21.58 -16.14
CA PHE A 63 -14.19 20.25 -15.62
C PHE A 63 -15.30 20.30 -14.55
N GLU A 64 -15.15 21.14 -13.53
CA GLU A 64 -16.15 21.34 -12.46
C GLU A 64 -17.52 21.72 -13.05
N LYS A 65 -17.58 22.69 -13.97
CA LYS A 65 -18.83 23.07 -14.66
C LYS A 65 -19.46 21.92 -15.44
N SER A 66 -18.66 20.98 -15.95
CA SER A 66 -19.16 19.82 -16.71
C SER A 66 -19.66 18.73 -15.77
N MET A 67 -18.94 18.48 -14.68
CA MET A 67 -19.31 17.54 -13.62
C MET A 67 -20.54 18.01 -12.84
N ALA A 68 -20.69 19.31 -12.60
CA ALA A 68 -21.88 19.89 -11.96
C ALA A 68 -23.18 19.60 -12.73
N LYS A 69 -23.12 19.54 -14.07
CA LYS A 69 -24.30 19.22 -14.90
C LYS A 69 -24.81 17.79 -14.71
N ILE A 70 -23.97 16.91 -14.17
CA ILE A 70 -24.30 15.51 -13.87
C ILE A 70 -24.38 15.27 -12.35
N GLY A 71 -24.45 16.34 -11.55
CA GLY A 71 -24.78 16.28 -10.12
C GLY A 71 -23.60 16.21 -9.15
N PHE A 72 -22.35 16.35 -9.61
CA PHE A 72 -21.18 16.41 -8.73
C PHE A 72 -20.93 17.84 -8.23
N THR A 73 -20.55 17.97 -6.97
CA THR A 73 -20.21 19.27 -6.36
C THR A 73 -18.74 19.66 -6.61
N GLU A 74 -18.37 20.87 -6.22
CA GLU A 74 -16.98 21.32 -6.20
C GLU A 74 -16.11 20.45 -5.26
N SER A 75 -16.62 20.08 -4.09
CA SER A 75 -15.92 19.21 -3.14
C SER A 75 -15.70 17.81 -3.72
N ASP A 76 -16.69 17.26 -4.41
CA ASP A 76 -16.53 16.00 -5.13
C ASP A 76 -15.43 16.13 -6.22
N CYS A 77 -15.45 17.21 -7.00
CA CYS A 77 -14.44 17.44 -8.04
C CYS A 77 -13.03 17.58 -7.45
N TYR A 78 -12.87 18.27 -6.32
CA TYR A 78 -11.61 18.36 -5.60
C TYR A 78 -11.10 16.97 -5.19
N ALA A 79 -11.96 16.15 -4.57
CA ALA A 79 -11.63 14.78 -4.18
C ALA A 79 -11.17 13.94 -5.37
N LEU A 80 -11.85 14.06 -6.53
CA LEU A 80 -11.48 13.35 -7.76
C LEU A 80 -10.12 13.76 -8.29
N LEU A 81 -9.86 15.07 -8.40
CA LEU A 81 -8.57 15.60 -8.86
C LEU A 81 -7.43 15.12 -7.95
N LEU A 82 -7.63 15.21 -6.64
CA LEU A 82 -6.64 14.78 -5.65
C LEU A 82 -6.36 13.28 -5.74
N VAL A 83 -7.39 12.43 -5.62
CA VAL A 83 -7.21 10.97 -5.57
C VAL A 83 -6.60 10.45 -6.85
N LEU A 84 -7.12 10.84 -8.01
CA LEU A 84 -6.60 10.37 -9.30
C LEU A 84 -5.17 10.83 -9.56
N SER A 85 -4.77 12.00 -9.07
CA SER A 85 -3.36 12.44 -9.07
C SER A 85 -2.50 11.62 -8.10
N ARG A 86 -3.00 11.30 -6.90
CA ARG A 86 -2.32 10.48 -5.90
C ARG A 86 -2.09 9.03 -6.32
N LEU A 87 -2.93 8.48 -7.19
CA LEU A 87 -2.65 7.17 -7.82
C LEU A 87 -1.37 7.18 -8.66
N GLY A 88 -0.94 8.33 -9.20
CA GLY A 88 0.34 8.44 -9.89
C GLY A 88 1.53 8.31 -8.95
N TYR A 89 1.43 8.92 -7.77
CA TYR A 89 2.47 8.87 -6.74
C TYR A 89 2.61 7.49 -6.09
N LEU A 90 1.54 6.69 -6.06
CA LEU A 90 1.52 5.36 -5.44
C LEU A 90 2.66 4.43 -5.93
N LEU A 91 2.99 4.53 -7.22
CA LEU A 91 3.99 3.68 -7.85
C LEU A 91 5.31 4.41 -8.12
N GLU A 92 5.49 5.67 -7.71
CA GLU A 92 6.78 6.36 -7.84
C GLU A 92 7.88 5.64 -7.05
N ILE A 93 9.11 5.76 -7.54
CA ILE A 93 10.29 5.16 -6.92
C ILE A 93 11.21 6.31 -6.52
N ASP A 94 11.34 6.51 -5.21
CA ASP A 94 12.32 7.43 -4.65
C ASP A 94 13.47 6.63 -4.04
N ASN A 95 14.53 6.43 -4.83
CA ASN A 95 15.75 5.75 -4.37
C ASN A 95 16.67 6.68 -3.56
N ARG A 96 16.35 7.99 -3.46
CA ARG A 96 17.13 8.95 -2.65
C ARG A 96 16.93 8.70 -1.16
N GLN A 97 15.72 8.26 -0.80
CA GLN A 97 15.36 7.93 0.58
C GLN A 97 14.53 6.65 0.59
N ARG A 98 15.09 5.58 1.15
CA ARG A 98 14.25 4.44 1.50
C ARG A 98 13.57 4.76 2.82
N THR A 99 12.26 4.87 2.81
CA THR A 99 11.53 5.37 3.99
C THR A 99 10.75 4.27 4.69
N ASN A 100 10.46 4.46 5.97
CA ASN A 100 9.52 3.61 6.70
C ASN A 100 8.13 3.63 6.03
N LYS A 101 7.77 4.76 5.42
CA LYS A 101 6.54 4.95 4.67
C LYS A 101 6.41 3.97 3.50
N ASP A 102 7.47 3.67 2.75
CA ASP A 102 7.40 2.67 1.66
C ASP A 102 7.04 1.28 2.17
N TYR A 103 7.56 0.86 3.33
CA TYR A 103 7.14 -0.39 3.96
C TYR A 103 5.64 -0.41 4.25
N PHE A 104 5.07 0.69 4.77
CA PHE A 104 3.63 0.80 4.99
C PHE A 104 2.84 0.76 3.69
N VAL A 105 3.27 1.50 2.66
CA VAL A 105 2.64 1.46 1.33
C VAL A 105 2.65 0.04 0.77
N PHE A 106 3.80 -0.64 0.75
CA PHE A 106 3.89 -2.04 0.29
C PHE A 106 3.01 -2.97 1.11
N PHE A 107 3.02 -2.82 2.44
CA PHE A 107 2.17 -3.62 3.31
C PHE A 107 0.70 -3.45 2.91
N TYR A 108 0.17 -2.22 2.88
CA TYR A 108 -1.24 -1.99 2.55
C TYR A 108 -1.59 -2.50 1.14
N LEU A 109 -0.71 -2.34 0.16
CA LEU A 109 -0.88 -2.90 -1.19
C LEU A 109 -0.98 -4.43 -1.16
N ILE A 110 -0.03 -5.10 -0.51
CA ILE A 110 -0.02 -6.58 -0.36
C ILE A 110 -1.30 -7.05 0.32
N GLN A 111 -1.76 -6.35 1.37
CA GLN A 111 -2.98 -6.69 2.08
C GLN A 111 -4.20 -6.57 1.16
N LEU A 112 -4.38 -5.44 0.48
CA LEU A 112 -5.51 -5.20 -0.42
C LEU A 112 -5.58 -6.22 -1.56
N ILE A 113 -4.45 -6.44 -2.23
CA ILE A 113 -4.34 -7.32 -3.39
C ILE A 113 -4.59 -8.79 -2.99
N SER A 114 -4.19 -9.20 -1.79
CA SER A 114 -4.39 -10.58 -1.33
C SER A 114 -5.79 -10.81 -0.79
N LEU A 115 -6.31 -9.87 0.00
CA LEU A 115 -7.61 -10.02 0.67
C LEU A 115 -8.78 -9.95 -0.28
N LYS A 116 -8.65 -9.27 -1.44
CA LYS A 116 -9.75 -9.17 -2.42
C LYS A 116 -10.20 -10.53 -2.96
N ASN A 117 -9.31 -11.52 -2.97
CA ASN A 117 -9.55 -12.89 -3.41
C ASN A 117 -9.74 -13.87 -2.23
N SER A 118 -9.82 -13.38 -0.98
CA SER A 118 -9.80 -14.21 0.22
C SER A 118 -11.14 -14.23 0.97
N PRO A 119 -11.59 -15.40 1.48
CA PRO A 119 -12.80 -15.46 2.30
C PRO A 119 -12.64 -14.79 3.68
N PHE A 120 -11.42 -14.50 4.12
CA PHE A 120 -11.15 -13.85 5.42
C PHE A 120 -11.72 -12.42 5.52
N ASP A 121 -12.04 -11.77 4.40
CA ASP A 121 -12.54 -10.39 4.35
C ASP A 121 -13.76 -10.23 3.42
N SER A 122 -14.71 -11.14 3.54
CA SER A 122 -15.93 -11.18 2.71
C SER A 122 -16.79 -9.92 2.83
N ASN A 123 -16.75 -9.22 3.97
CA ASN A 123 -17.46 -7.96 4.21
C ASN A 123 -16.59 -6.70 3.96
N ALA A 124 -15.39 -6.86 3.40
CA ALA A 124 -14.45 -5.78 3.08
C ALA A 124 -13.98 -4.93 4.29
N GLN A 125 -14.18 -5.34 5.54
CA GLN A 125 -13.77 -4.53 6.71
C GLN A 125 -12.25 -4.33 6.78
N LEU A 126 -11.48 -5.39 6.55
CA LEU A 126 -10.02 -5.32 6.55
C LEU A 126 -9.53 -4.53 5.35
N ARG A 127 -10.07 -4.78 4.15
CA ARG A 127 -9.71 -3.99 2.95
C ARG A 127 -10.03 -2.51 3.11
N ASN A 128 -11.19 -2.14 3.67
CA ASN A 128 -11.50 -0.74 3.97
C ASN A 128 -10.49 -0.12 4.93
N HIS A 129 -10.08 -0.86 5.97
CA HIS A 129 -9.04 -0.40 6.89
C HIS A 129 -7.72 -0.15 6.15
N MET A 130 -7.23 -1.13 5.38
CA MET A 130 -5.98 -1.02 4.64
C MET A 130 -6.01 0.09 3.59
N PHE A 131 -7.15 0.24 2.90
CA PHE A 131 -7.32 1.27 1.88
C PHE A 131 -7.27 2.68 2.49
N ARG A 132 -7.94 2.92 3.62
CA ARG A 132 -7.88 4.22 4.31
C ARG A 132 -6.45 4.60 4.69
N PHE A 133 -5.70 3.66 5.26
CA PHE A 133 -4.31 3.93 5.62
C PHE A 133 -3.42 4.09 4.39
N LEU A 134 -3.68 3.36 3.29
CA LEU A 134 -2.98 3.61 2.02
C LEU A 134 -3.21 5.05 1.54
N LEU A 135 -4.46 5.53 1.54
CA LEU A 135 -4.77 6.91 1.14
C LEU A 135 -4.10 7.94 2.06
N PHE A 136 -4.07 7.68 3.37
CA PHE A 136 -3.31 8.50 4.32
C PHE A 136 -1.82 8.56 3.99
N GLU A 137 -1.18 7.42 3.71
CA GLU A 137 0.23 7.39 3.28
C GLU A 137 0.44 8.15 1.96
N LEU A 138 -0.56 8.22 1.09
CA LEU A 138 -0.52 9.05 -0.12
C LEU A 138 -0.76 10.54 0.12
N SER A 139 -0.75 10.99 1.38
CA SER A 139 -0.99 12.39 1.78
C SER A 139 -2.34 12.92 1.26
N ILE A 140 -3.35 12.06 1.25
CA ILE A 140 -4.74 12.45 1.03
C ILE A 140 -5.31 12.84 2.39
N ASP A 141 -6.02 13.96 2.45
CA ASP A 141 -6.62 14.47 3.68
C ASP A 141 -7.79 13.60 4.16
N ASP A 142 -8.09 13.73 5.46
CA ASP A 142 -9.10 12.93 6.16
C ASP A 142 -10.51 13.13 5.62
N GLU A 143 -10.84 14.33 5.12
CA GLU A 143 -12.15 14.60 4.54
C GLU A 143 -12.30 13.82 3.22
N VAL A 144 -11.29 13.88 2.35
CA VAL A 144 -11.33 13.22 1.04
C VAL A 144 -11.30 11.70 1.19
N TYR A 145 -10.38 11.11 1.95
CA TYR A 145 -10.29 9.65 1.98
C TYR A 145 -11.51 9.00 2.66
N ARG A 146 -12.23 9.69 3.55
CA ARG A 146 -13.48 9.19 4.15
C ARG A 146 -14.62 9.03 3.16
N ARG A 147 -14.54 9.72 2.00
CA ARG A 147 -15.51 9.55 0.91
C ARG A 147 -15.39 8.19 0.23
N PHE A 148 -14.31 7.46 0.43
CA PHE A 148 -14.07 6.20 -0.28
C PHE A 148 -14.26 4.98 0.62
N SER A 149 -14.92 3.97 0.07
CA SER A 149 -15.06 2.68 0.74
C SER A 149 -15.17 1.53 -0.26
N ILE A 150 -14.73 0.34 0.14
CA ILE A 150 -14.85 -0.86 -0.67
C ILE A 150 -16.12 -1.59 -0.25
N GLU A 151 -17.02 -1.83 -1.20
CA GLU A 151 -18.23 -2.62 -1.02
C GLU A 151 -18.18 -3.84 -1.94
N GLY A 152 -18.18 -5.04 -1.35
CA GLY A 152 -17.93 -6.28 -2.11
C GLY A 152 -16.56 -6.24 -2.80
N HIS A 153 -16.54 -6.09 -4.12
CA HIS A 153 -15.33 -6.01 -4.96
C HIS A 153 -15.23 -4.69 -5.73
N GLN A 154 -15.95 -3.66 -5.29
CA GLN A 154 -15.98 -2.36 -5.96
C GLN A 154 -15.55 -1.25 -5.00
N LEU A 155 -14.76 -0.31 -5.51
CA LEU A 155 -14.52 0.95 -4.82
C LEU A 155 -15.72 1.88 -5.06
N MET A 156 -16.30 2.38 -3.98
CA MET A 156 -17.40 3.34 -3.97
C MET A 156 -16.87 4.70 -3.52
N MET A 157 -17.39 5.78 -4.11
CA MET A 157 -17.22 7.14 -3.62
C MET A 157 -18.57 7.67 -3.16
N ALA A 158 -18.65 8.10 -1.89
CA ALA A 158 -19.74 8.90 -1.38
C ALA A 158 -19.65 10.30 -1.97
N THR A 159 -20.69 10.67 -2.72
CA THR A 159 -20.84 12.02 -3.28
C THR A 159 -21.82 12.83 -2.44
N ASP A 160 -21.71 14.16 -2.51
CA ASP A 160 -22.56 15.04 -1.70
C ASP A 160 -24.05 15.00 -2.13
N ALA A 161 -24.33 14.74 -3.41
CA ALA A 161 -25.69 14.83 -3.96
C ALA A 161 -26.25 13.54 -4.60
N LEU A 162 -25.38 12.64 -5.10
CA LEU A 162 -25.80 11.44 -5.82
C LEU A 162 -25.80 10.17 -4.93
N GLY A 163 -25.32 10.29 -3.70
CA GLY A 163 -25.04 9.14 -2.83
C GLY A 163 -23.78 8.38 -3.26
N PRO A 164 -23.62 7.10 -2.86
CA PRO A 164 -22.49 6.28 -3.25
C PRO A 164 -22.52 5.93 -4.74
N VAL A 165 -21.41 6.16 -5.45
CA VAL A 165 -21.26 5.85 -6.88
C VAL A 165 -20.02 4.97 -7.09
N PRO A 166 -20.08 3.92 -7.93
CA PRO A 166 -18.90 3.12 -8.26
C PRO A 166 -17.78 3.97 -8.88
N PHE A 167 -16.59 3.90 -8.31
CA PHE A 167 -15.49 4.80 -8.67
C PHE A 167 -14.98 4.59 -10.10
N LEU A 168 -15.06 3.37 -10.62
CA LEU A 168 -14.72 3.11 -12.03
C LEU A 168 -15.69 3.81 -13.00
N GLU A 169 -16.97 3.89 -12.66
CA GLU A 169 -17.95 4.67 -13.42
C GLU A 169 -17.64 6.16 -13.33
N ILE A 170 -17.20 6.64 -12.16
CA ILE A 170 -16.77 8.03 -12.01
C ILE A 170 -15.55 8.34 -12.89
N ILE A 171 -14.56 7.44 -12.97
CA ILE A 171 -13.44 7.60 -13.91
C ILE A 171 -13.97 7.74 -15.34
N ASP A 172 -14.91 6.89 -15.78
CA ASP A 172 -15.53 7.04 -17.10
C ASP A 172 -16.21 8.40 -17.30
N LEU A 173 -16.95 8.88 -16.29
CA LEU A 173 -17.60 10.19 -16.30
C LEU A 173 -16.59 11.35 -16.37
N VAL A 174 -15.50 11.27 -15.62
CA VAL A 174 -14.40 12.26 -15.64
C VAL A 174 -13.84 12.42 -17.05
N TYR A 175 -13.50 11.30 -17.71
CA TYR A 175 -12.93 11.35 -19.06
C TYR A 175 -13.93 11.82 -20.12
N LYS A 176 -15.23 11.52 -19.93
CA LYS A 176 -16.31 12.09 -20.76
C LYS A 176 -16.47 13.61 -20.53
N ALA A 177 -16.43 14.07 -19.28
CA ALA A 177 -16.59 15.48 -18.93
C ALA A 177 -15.48 16.36 -19.51
N ILE A 178 -14.24 15.86 -19.52
CA ILE A 178 -13.13 16.56 -20.18
C ILE A 178 -13.14 16.40 -21.71
N LYS A 179 -14.08 15.64 -22.29
CA LYS A 179 -14.18 15.33 -23.73
C LYS A 179 -12.90 14.70 -24.29
N ALA A 180 -12.38 13.68 -23.59
CA ALA A 180 -11.06 13.10 -23.90
C ALA A 180 -10.89 12.69 -25.38
N ASP A 181 -11.89 12.04 -25.96
CA ASP A 181 -11.84 11.54 -27.35
C ASP A 181 -11.80 12.64 -28.42
N ALA A 182 -12.27 13.84 -28.10
CA ALA A 182 -12.29 14.98 -29.02
C ALA A 182 -11.03 15.85 -28.94
N ARG A 183 -10.07 15.51 -28.05
CA ARG A 183 -8.84 16.28 -27.84
C ARG A 183 -7.72 15.80 -28.74
N LYS A 184 -6.78 16.71 -29.04
CA LYS A 184 -5.55 16.40 -29.77
C LYS A 184 -4.73 15.29 -29.08
N GLU A 185 -4.68 15.30 -27.75
CA GLU A 185 -3.94 14.34 -26.91
C GLU A 185 -4.85 13.17 -26.42
N HIS A 186 -5.82 12.72 -27.23
CA HIS A 186 -6.75 11.66 -26.84
C HIS A 186 -6.06 10.33 -26.50
N GLU A 187 -5.00 9.95 -27.22
CA GLU A 187 -4.21 8.74 -26.91
C GLU A 187 -3.58 8.81 -25.52
N LEU A 188 -2.98 9.95 -25.17
CA LEU A 188 -2.42 10.19 -23.84
C LEU A 188 -3.51 10.06 -22.77
N LEU A 189 -4.66 10.69 -22.97
CA LEU A 189 -5.78 10.61 -22.04
C LEU A 189 -6.29 9.16 -21.89
N SER A 190 -6.31 8.38 -22.97
CA SER A 190 -6.65 6.95 -22.94
C SER A 190 -5.64 6.14 -22.11
N HIS A 191 -4.34 6.41 -22.24
CA HIS A 191 -3.31 5.78 -21.40
C HIS A 191 -3.48 6.14 -19.93
N LEU A 192 -3.73 7.42 -19.61
CA LEU A 192 -3.95 7.89 -18.24
C LEU A 192 -5.19 7.25 -17.61
N LYS A 193 -6.30 7.17 -18.37
CA LYS A 193 -7.53 6.51 -17.94
C LYS A 193 -7.26 5.03 -17.65
N SER A 194 -6.60 4.35 -18.58
CA SER A 194 -6.25 2.93 -18.45
C SER A 194 -5.36 2.68 -17.23
N TYR A 195 -4.44 3.59 -16.93
CA TYR A 195 -3.62 3.53 -15.72
C TYR A 195 -4.46 3.62 -14.45
N GLN A 196 -5.27 4.67 -14.33
CA GLN A 196 -6.11 4.90 -13.14
C GLN A 196 -7.10 3.75 -12.94
N THR A 197 -7.78 3.30 -13.99
CA THR A 197 -8.65 2.11 -13.96
C THR A 197 -7.89 0.88 -13.48
N ALA A 198 -6.72 0.58 -14.06
CA ALA A 198 -5.97 -0.62 -13.70
C ALA A 198 -5.51 -0.62 -12.23
N VAL A 199 -5.09 0.54 -11.70
CA VAL A 199 -4.76 0.66 -10.27
C VAL A 199 -5.97 0.32 -9.40
N ILE A 200 -7.14 0.92 -9.68
CA ILE A 200 -8.35 0.64 -8.89
C ILE A 200 -8.77 -0.83 -8.98
N ARG A 201 -8.69 -1.43 -10.17
CA ARG A 201 -8.98 -2.86 -10.36
C ARG A 201 -8.04 -3.75 -9.56
N LEU A 202 -6.74 -3.49 -9.62
CA LEU A 202 -5.74 -4.24 -8.86
C LEU A 202 -6.07 -4.24 -7.36
N LEU A 203 -6.47 -3.09 -6.81
CA LEU A 203 -6.73 -2.92 -5.39
C LEU A 203 -8.07 -3.52 -4.92
N THR A 204 -9.07 -3.65 -5.80
CA THR A 204 -10.46 -3.87 -5.35
C THR A 204 -11.21 -5.01 -6.04
N GLU A 205 -11.01 -5.22 -7.35
CA GLU A 205 -11.74 -6.24 -8.11
C GLU A 205 -11.15 -7.63 -7.85
N ALA A 206 -11.99 -8.59 -7.47
CA ALA A 206 -11.60 -10.00 -7.44
C ALA A 206 -11.50 -10.55 -8.86
N ASP A 207 -10.33 -11.08 -9.19
CA ASP A 207 -9.96 -11.58 -10.51
C ASP A 207 -9.53 -13.06 -10.49
N GLY A 208 -9.48 -13.68 -9.30
CA GLY A 208 -9.01 -15.04 -9.12
C GLY A 208 -7.49 -15.21 -9.28
N ASP A 209 -6.78 -14.14 -9.61
CA ASP A 209 -5.33 -14.16 -9.77
C ASP A 209 -4.63 -14.17 -8.40
N THR A 210 -3.46 -14.82 -8.36
CA THR A 210 -2.61 -14.85 -7.16
C THR A 210 -1.39 -13.97 -7.37
N TYR A 211 -1.52 -12.71 -7.00
CA TYR A 211 -0.43 -11.73 -7.09
C TYR A 211 0.60 -11.97 -5.98
N ARG A 212 1.74 -12.58 -6.34
CA ARG A 212 2.85 -12.87 -5.44
C ARG A 212 4.16 -12.36 -6.03
N PHE A 213 4.89 -11.56 -5.26
CA PHE A 213 6.29 -11.26 -5.52
C PHE A 213 7.14 -12.53 -5.40
N LYS A 214 8.04 -12.71 -6.35
CA LYS A 214 9.01 -13.80 -6.36
C LYS A 214 10.21 -13.37 -5.54
N LEU A 215 10.21 -13.72 -4.25
CA LEU A 215 11.29 -13.37 -3.34
C LEU A 215 12.07 -14.60 -2.87
N ASN A 216 13.39 -14.49 -2.78
CA ASN A 216 14.29 -15.51 -2.26
C ASN A 216 14.35 -15.49 -0.73
N ASP A 217 13.21 -15.77 -0.09
CA ASP A 217 13.09 -15.92 1.36
C ASP A 217 12.16 -17.10 1.68
N ARG A 218 12.59 -17.96 2.61
CA ARG A 218 11.84 -19.16 3.04
C ARG A 218 10.49 -18.85 3.69
N HIS A 219 10.29 -17.63 4.16
CA HIS A 219 9.08 -17.14 4.82
C HIS A 219 8.32 -16.14 3.96
N SER A 220 8.69 -15.93 2.69
CA SER A 220 8.05 -14.95 1.79
C SER A 220 6.53 -15.13 1.65
N GLU A 221 6.03 -16.36 1.74
CA GLU A 221 4.59 -16.65 1.74
C GLU A 221 3.84 -16.02 2.94
N LEU A 222 4.51 -15.84 4.07
CA LEU A 222 3.93 -15.26 5.29
C LEU A 222 3.79 -13.72 5.22
N MET A 223 4.26 -13.10 4.15
CA MET A 223 3.97 -11.68 3.86
C MET A 223 2.50 -11.46 3.51
N TYR A 224 1.85 -12.48 2.94
CA TYR A 224 0.49 -12.37 2.43
C TYR A 224 -0.51 -12.76 3.53
N PRO A 225 -1.52 -11.94 3.81
CA PRO A 225 -2.38 -12.12 4.99
C PRO A 225 -3.21 -13.40 4.95
N ASP A 226 -3.65 -13.82 3.77
CA ASP A 226 -4.44 -15.04 3.59
C ASP A 226 -3.62 -16.29 3.97
N LEU A 227 -2.37 -16.37 3.51
CA LEU A 227 -1.45 -17.45 3.87
C LEU A 227 -0.98 -17.34 5.32
N PHE A 228 -0.68 -16.13 5.80
CA PHE A 228 -0.28 -15.87 7.18
C PHE A 228 -1.35 -16.32 8.18
N LEU A 229 -2.60 -15.89 7.98
CA LEU A 229 -3.73 -16.21 8.86
C LEU A 229 -4.03 -17.71 8.86
N ASN A 230 -4.06 -18.32 7.66
CA ASN A 230 -4.29 -19.76 7.53
C ASN A 230 -3.17 -20.56 8.22
N THR A 231 -1.91 -20.19 7.99
CA THR A 231 -0.76 -20.84 8.62
C THR A 231 -0.75 -20.64 10.13
N TYR A 232 -1.11 -19.46 10.64
CA TYR A 232 -1.18 -19.22 12.08
C TYR A 232 -2.25 -20.09 12.76
N ALA A 233 -3.38 -20.34 12.08
CA ALA A 233 -4.45 -21.19 12.58
C ALA A 233 -4.06 -22.68 12.57
N GLN A 234 -3.41 -23.16 11.49
CA GLN A 234 -3.11 -24.58 11.29
C GLN A 234 -1.75 -25.00 11.86
N ASN A 235 -0.72 -24.19 11.68
CA ASN A 235 0.66 -24.46 12.09
C ASN A 235 1.31 -23.21 12.72
N ARG A 236 0.81 -22.85 13.91
CA ARG A 236 1.30 -21.70 14.67
C ARG A 236 2.83 -21.69 14.85
N ARG A 237 3.45 -22.85 15.06
CA ARG A 237 4.91 -22.95 15.28
C ARG A 237 5.70 -22.37 14.12
N TRP A 238 5.24 -22.59 12.88
CA TRP A 238 5.90 -22.03 11.70
C TRP A 238 5.88 -20.50 11.73
N VAL A 239 4.72 -19.89 11.99
CA VAL A 239 4.63 -18.42 12.08
C VAL A 239 5.48 -17.87 13.23
N LEU A 240 5.49 -18.52 14.40
CA LEU A 240 6.32 -18.08 15.53
C LEU A 240 7.81 -18.19 15.22
N ASN A 241 8.25 -19.24 14.52
CA ASN A 241 9.63 -19.35 14.03
C ASN A 241 9.98 -18.21 13.05
N ALA A 242 9.08 -17.89 12.12
CA ALA A 242 9.28 -16.79 11.18
C ALA A 242 9.36 -15.44 11.89
N VAL A 243 8.55 -15.22 12.94
CA VAL A 243 8.65 -14.03 13.80
C VAL A 243 10.00 -13.97 14.50
N ILE A 244 10.51 -15.09 15.04
CA ILE A 244 11.84 -15.14 15.67
C ILE A 244 12.95 -14.81 14.66
N ASP A 245 12.88 -15.39 13.47
CA ASP A 245 13.88 -15.22 12.41
C ASP A 245 13.97 -13.78 11.90
N THR A 246 12.96 -12.94 12.17
CA THR A 246 13.02 -11.52 11.82
C THR A 246 14.15 -10.77 12.51
N LEU A 247 14.66 -11.28 13.64
CA LEU A 247 15.81 -10.70 14.36
C LEU A 247 17.16 -11.23 13.90
N ASN A 248 17.23 -12.04 12.84
CA ASN A 248 18.51 -12.50 12.32
C ASN A 248 19.33 -11.29 11.82
N PRO A 249 20.53 -11.03 12.38
CA PRO A 249 21.35 -9.89 11.96
C PRO A 249 21.92 -10.05 10.54
N LEU A 250 21.94 -11.26 10.00
CA LEU A 250 22.48 -11.59 8.68
C LEU A 250 21.38 -11.64 7.61
N GLN A 251 20.57 -10.58 7.53
CA GLN A 251 19.52 -10.45 6.53
C GLN A 251 20.01 -9.68 5.29
N SER A 252 19.67 -10.18 4.11
CA SER A 252 19.70 -9.38 2.88
C SER A 252 18.56 -8.35 2.90
N THR A 253 18.60 -7.33 2.03
CA THR A 253 17.49 -6.35 1.90
C THR A 253 16.14 -7.03 1.64
N GLU A 254 16.16 -8.13 0.89
CA GLU A 254 14.97 -8.93 0.58
C GLU A 254 14.44 -9.65 1.82
N ASN A 255 15.31 -10.29 2.61
CA ASN A 255 14.90 -10.94 3.86
C ASN A 255 14.41 -9.92 4.89
N LEU A 256 15.02 -8.74 4.91
CA LEU A 256 14.59 -7.62 5.75
C LEU A 256 13.19 -7.16 5.36
N PHE A 257 12.88 -7.10 4.06
CA PHE A 257 11.55 -6.77 3.58
C PHE A 257 10.50 -7.78 4.01
N VAL A 258 10.78 -9.07 3.81
CA VAL A 258 9.91 -10.17 4.26
C VAL A 258 9.69 -10.10 5.77
N SER A 259 10.76 -9.89 6.54
CA SER A 259 10.70 -9.79 8.01
C SER A 259 9.83 -8.64 8.49
N ASN A 260 9.93 -7.46 7.86
CA ASN A 260 9.06 -6.32 8.18
C ASN A 260 7.59 -6.64 7.89
N MET A 261 7.28 -7.25 6.75
CA MET A 261 5.91 -7.66 6.42
C MET A 261 5.35 -8.68 7.44
N ILE A 262 6.16 -9.64 7.87
CA ILE A 262 5.77 -10.64 8.89
C ILE A 262 5.50 -9.98 10.24
N LEU A 263 6.39 -9.08 10.69
CA LEU A 263 6.19 -8.33 11.93
C LEU A 263 4.92 -7.47 11.87
N MET A 264 4.65 -6.83 10.73
CA MET A 264 3.44 -6.04 10.52
C MET A 264 2.19 -6.93 10.51
N ASN A 265 2.22 -8.09 9.86
CA ASN A 265 1.13 -9.07 9.89
C ASN A 265 0.86 -9.57 11.32
N TYR A 266 1.90 -9.96 12.06
CA TYR A 266 1.76 -10.43 13.44
C TYR A 266 1.19 -9.34 14.35
N SER A 267 1.71 -8.12 14.24
CA SER A 267 1.22 -6.97 15.01
C SER A 267 -0.24 -6.67 14.70
N PHE A 268 -0.60 -6.59 13.42
CA PHE A 268 -1.92 -6.20 12.98
C PHE A 268 -2.98 -7.28 13.21
N HIS A 269 -2.71 -8.50 12.77
CA HIS A 269 -3.71 -9.58 12.74
C HIS A 269 -3.81 -10.34 14.05
N ILE A 270 -2.69 -10.45 14.80
CA ILE A 270 -2.66 -11.23 16.05
C ILE A 270 -2.76 -10.32 17.28
N LEU A 271 -1.92 -9.29 17.36
CA LEU A 271 -1.74 -8.54 18.60
C LEU A 271 -2.72 -7.38 18.79
N LYS A 272 -3.05 -6.63 17.73
CA LYS A 272 -3.90 -5.42 17.76
C LYS A 272 -5.13 -5.55 18.67
N ASN A 273 -5.90 -6.63 18.49
CA ASN A 273 -7.12 -6.88 19.25
C ASN A 273 -6.94 -7.90 20.39
N ARG A 274 -5.80 -8.61 20.44
CA ARG A 274 -5.51 -9.65 21.43
C ARG A 274 -4.07 -9.55 21.92
N PRO A 275 -3.69 -8.45 22.60
CA PRO A 275 -2.28 -8.22 22.93
C PRO A 275 -1.69 -9.26 23.88
N ARG A 276 -2.51 -9.98 24.66
CA ARG A 276 -2.07 -11.12 25.48
C ARG A 276 -1.53 -12.31 24.67
N GLU A 277 -1.79 -12.39 23.37
CA GLU A 277 -1.18 -13.39 22.49
C GLU A 277 0.36 -13.30 22.48
N ILE A 278 0.92 -12.15 22.84
CA ILE A 278 2.37 -11.97 23.01
C ILE A 278 2.97 -12.94 24.04
N LEU A 279 2.20 -13.36 25.05
CA LEU A 279 2.66 -14.32 26.06
C LEU A 279 2.84 -15.72 25.49
N LYS A 280 2.14 -16.06 24.39
CA LYS A 280 2.38 -17.32 23.68
C LYS A 280 3.70 -17.28 22.91
N LEU A 281 4.04 -16.13 22.31
CA LEU A 281 5.36 -15.93 21.71
C LEU A 281 6.44 -16.02 22.79
N LYS A 282 6.29 -15.32 23.92
CA LYS A 282 7.21 -15.41 25.06
C LYS A 282 7.48 -16.86 25.47
N LYS A 283 6.42 -17.62 25.75
CA LYS A 283 6.53 -19.02 26.16
C LYS A 283 7.20 -19.89 25.09
N TYR A 284 6.97 -19.60 23.83
CA TYR A 284 7.56 -20.36 22.71
C TYR A 284 9.04 -20.05 22.51
N VAL A 285 9.44 -18.77 22.61
CA VAL A 285 10.82 -18.32 22.49
C VAL A 285 11.68 -18.91 23.62
N ASN A 286 11.15 -18.90 24.86
CA ASN A 286 11.83 -19.45 26.05
C ASN A 286 13.26 -18.92 26.25
N ASP A 287 13.50 -17.67 25.84
CA ASP A 287 14.73 -16.90 26.02
C ASP A 287 14.29 -15.45 26.26
N GLU A 288 14.54 -14.93 27.47
CA GLU A 288 14.11 -13.59 27.86
C GLU A 288 14.82 -12.50 27.04
N VAL A 289 16.10 -12.66 26.71
CA VAL A 289 16.85 -11.65 25.95
C VAL A 289 16.31 -11.56 24.53
N LEU A 290 16.12 -12.71 23.88
CA LEU A 290 15.57 -12.78 22.53
C LEU A 290 14.13 -12.28 22.49
N PHE A 291 13.31 -12.63 23.49
CA PHE A 291 11.94 -12.15 23.58
C PHE A 291 11.87 -10.63 23.78
N GLY A 292 12.76 -10.05 24.60
CA GLY A 292 12.86 -8.61 24.79
C GLY A 292 13.11 -7.86 23.47
N LYS A 293 14.06 -8.35 22.66
CA LYS A 293 14.34 -7.80 21.32
C LYS A 293 13.14 -7.93 20.37
N LEU A 294 12.41 -9.05 20.44
CA LEU A 294 11.20 -9.25 19.61
C LEU A 294 10.11 -8.26 19.99
N LEU A 295 9.89 -8.07 21.29
CA LEU A 295 8.90 -7.15 21.81
C LEU A 295 9.22 -5.70 21.41
N GLU A 296 10.49 -5.32 21.51
CA GLU A 296 10.98 -4.03 21.04
C GLU A 296 10.74 -3.86 19.53
N ALA A 297 11.13 -4.83 18.70
CA ALA A 297 10.91 -4.78 17.25
C ALA A 297 9.42 -4.64 16.88
N ILE A 298 8.54 -5.36 17.56
CA ILE A 298 7.08 -5.27 17.38
C ILE A 298 6.55 -3.86 17.74
N ILE A 299 6.97 -3.32 18.89
CA ILE A 299 6.54 -1.99 19.37
C ILE A 299 7.05 -0.90 18.43
N LEU A 300 8.32 -0.97 18.05
CA LEU A 300 8.95 0.03 17.19
C LEU A 300 8.38 -0.04 15.77
N ARG A 301 7.99 -1.19 15.24
CA ARG A 301 7.34 -1.27 13.92
C ARG A 301 6.05 -0.45 13.83
N ARG A 302 5.38 -0.14 14.96
CA ARG A 302 4.21 0.76 15.06
C ARG A 302 3.01 0.39 14.17
N MET A 303 2.90 -0.88 13.82
CA MET A 303 1.74 -1.39 13.08
C MET A 303 0.56 -1.58 14.02
N THR A 304 -0.16 -0.50 14.35
CA THR A 304 -1.27 -0.41 15.32
C THR A 304 -0.93 -0.77 16.78
N VAL A 305 0.17 -1.50 16.99
CA VAL A 305 0.69 -1.89 18.29
C VAL A 305 1.66 -0.82 18.78
N THR A 306 1.48 -0.40 20.03
CA THR A 306 2.37 0.53 20.72
C THR A 306 2.73 -0.02 22.08
N LYS A 307 3.73 0.58 22.73
CA LYS A 307 4.12 0.25 24.10
C LYS A 307 2.94 0.21 25.07
N ALA A 308 2.02 1.18 24.97
CA ALA A 308 0.84 1.29 25.84
C ALA A 308 -0.03 0.02 25.84
N LEU A 309 -0.03 -0.73 24.73
CA LEU A 309 -0.81 -1.96 24.59
C LEU A 309 -0.32 -3.09 25.52
N PHE A 310 0.94 -3.01 25.98
CA PHE A 310 1.59 -4.05 26.79
C PHE A 310 1.86 -3.66 28.24
N GLU A 311 1.60 -2.41 28.66
CA GLU A 311 1.92 -1.92 30.02
C GLU A 311 1.30 -2.74 31.14
N LYS A 312 0.11 -3.31 30.92
CA LYS A 312 -0.62 -4.14 31.88
C LYS A 312 -0.46 -5.64 31.64
N ILE A 313 0.44 -6.04 30.74
CA ILE A 313 0.68 -7.43 30.40
C ILE A 313 2.01 -7.85 31.03
N PRO A 314 2.08 -8.99 31.74
CA PRO A 314 3.31 -9.44 32.39
C PRO A 314 4.31 -9.99 31.36
N THR A 315 4.87 -9.10 30.54
CA THR A 315 5.89 -9.44 29.54
C THR A 315 7.23 -9.76 30.19
N GLY A 316 7.48 -9.31 31.42
CA GLY A 316 8.75 -9.49 32.13
C GLY A 316 9.85 -8.52 31.67
N HIS A 317 9.53 -7.55 30.82
CA HIS A 317 10.45 -6.53 30.34
C HIS A 317 10.01 -5.14 30.80
N ASP A 318 10.99 -4.34 31.21
CA ASP A 318 10.78 -2.91 31.40
C ASP A 318 10.65 -2.23 30.03
N LEU A 319 9.45 -1.73 29.74
CA LEU A 319 9.17 -1.05 28.48
C LEU A 319 9.61 0.43 28.51
N THR A 320 10.03 0.97 29.66
CA THR A 320 10.49 2.37 29.79
C THR A 320 11.74 2.69 28.97
N SER A 321 12.60 1.70 28.75
CA SER A 321 13.83 1.82 27.97
C SER A 321 13.62 1.84 26.45
N ILE A 322 12.46 1.41 25.94
CA ILE A 322 12.17 1.41 24.50
C ILE A 322 11.96 2.85 24.04
N ASN A 323 12.97 3.41 23.38
CA ASN A 323 12.97 4.80 22.98
C ASN A 323 12.15 4.99 21.69
N ASN A 324 11.17 5.89 21.74
CA ASN A 324 10.15 6.06 20.70
C ASN A 324 10.56 7.11 19.63
N ASP A 325 11.85 7.34 19.43
CA ASP A 325 12.28 8.36 18.47
C ASP A 325 11.96 7.93 17.03
N SER A 326 11.32 8.84 16.28
CA SER A 326 10.83 8.59 14.92
C SER A 326 11.93 8.39 13.87
N ALA A 327 13.19 8.64 14.24
CA ALA A 327 14.32 8.64 13.32
C ALA A 327 15.01 7.26 13.16
N SER A 328 14.66 6.24 13.97
CA SER A 328 15.35 4.94 13.98
C SER A 328 14.78 3.89 13.01
N PHE A 329 13.72 4.22 12.26
CA PHE A 329 12.84 3.23 11.60
C PHE A 329 13.39 2.49 10.36
N TYR A 330 14.68 2.64 10.05
CA TYR A 330 15.34 1.82 9.05
C TYR A 330 16.23 0.72 9.65
N ASN A 331 16.64 0.87 10.92
CA ASN A 331 17.74 0.12 11.52
C ASN A 331 17.36 -0.67 12.77
N ILE A 332 16.08 -0.91 13.08
CA ILE A 332 15.72 -1.70 14.28
C ILE A 332 16.32 -3.12 14.25
N LEU A 333 16.63 -3.63 13.05
CA LEU A 333 17.29 -4.93 12.84
C LEU A 333 18.82 -4.82 12.66
N TYR A 334 19.37 -3.60 12.66
CA TYR A 334 20.81 -3.31 12.54
C TYR A 334 21.38 -2.46 13.69
N SER A 335 20.55 -1.98 14.63
CA SER A 335 20.99 -1.24 15.81
C SER A 335 21.47 -2.24 16.86
N HIS A 336 22.78 -2.48 16.88
CA HIS A 336 23.49 -3.16 17.95
C HIS A 336 23.94 -2.18 19.02
#